data_AF-A0A1E1W9E4-F1
#
_entry.id   AF-A0A1E1W9E4-F1
#
_cell.length_a   1.000
_cell.length_b   1.000
_cell.length_c   1.000
_cell.angle_alpha   90.00
_cell.angle_beta   90.00
_cell.angle_gamma   90.00
#
_symmetry.space_group_name_H-M   'P 1'
#
loop_
_entity.id
_entity.type
_entity.pdbx_description
1 polymer ?
#
loop_
_entity_poly.entity_id
_entity_poly.type
_entity_poly.pdbx_seq_one_letter_code
_entity_poly.pdbx_strand_id
1 'polypeptide(L)'
;MAHCNVCRCCLAQGLHKDLNSSYLWLDKTEIYADMMLECFNIVLSPSAHISSGICDTCVSTLRASLAFKRMVLQSEQELITRAQDLDIKPKVKVELTENSGGDDSDDYFLADAARDFPEEKIKVEAKEPAKKKQAPKRSKKNAVKKAG
;
A
#
# COMPACT_ATOMS: atom_id res chain seq x y z
N MET A 1 -30.84 -17.11 9.64
CA MET A 1 -29.67 -16.54 10.34
C MET A 1 -29.61 -15.06 9.97
N ALA A 2 -29.72 -14.16 10.93
CA ALA A 2 -29.66 -12.73 10.66
C ALA A 2 -28.23 -12.39 10.22
N HIS A 3 -28.04 -12.13 8.93
CA HIS A 3 -26.80 -11.53 8.47
C HIS A 3 -26.64 -10.19 9.19
N CYS A 4 -25.46 -9.98 9.75
CA CYS A 4 -25.06 -8.74 10.40
C CYS A 4 -25.28 -7.58 9.41
N ASN A 5 -26.38 -6.84 9.56
CA ASN A 5 -26.80 -5.76 8.67
C ASN A 5 -26.09 -4.45 9.05
N VAL A 6 -24.78 -4.48 9.28
CA VAL A 6 -24.00 -3.28 9.64
C VAL A 6 -23.00 -2.91 8.55
N CYS A 7 -22.78 -1.62 8.38
CA CYS A 7 -21.77 -1.09 7.48
C CYS A 7 -20.38 -1.39 8.03
N ARG A 8 -19.48 -1.91 7.20
CA ARG A 8 -18.10 -2.24 7.59
C ARG A 8 -17.26 -1.00 7.90
N CYS A 9 -17.66 0.16 7.39
CA CYS A 9 -16.93 1.42 7.56
C CYS A 9 -17.39 2.22 8.79
N CYS A 10 -18.71 2.31 9.02
CA CYS A 10 -19.27 3.17 10.08
C CYS A 10 -20.14 2.43 11.10
N LEU A 11 -20.30 1.12 10.97
CA LEU A 11 -21.12 0.26 11.84
C LEU A 11 -22.61 0.64 11.92
N ALA A 12 -23.07 1.58 11.09
CA ALA A 12 -24.49 1.90 10.95
C ALA A 12 -25.28 0.65 10.58
N GLN A 13 -26.47 0.48 11.15
CA GLN A 13 -27.38 -0.61 10.80
C GLN A 13 -28.25 -0.20 9.61
N GLY A 14 -28.54 -1.15 8.72
CA GLY A 14 -29.39 -0.87 7.57
C GLY A 14 -29.21 -1.84 6.41
N LEU A 15 -29.85 -1.52 5.29
CA LEU A 15 -29.62 -2.21 4.03
C LEU A 15 -28.30 -1.72 3.43
N HIS A 16 -27.39 -2.64 3.18
CA HIS A 16 -26.06 -2.33 2.71
C HIS A 16 -25.77 -3.04 1.40
N LYS A 17 -24.99 -2.38 0.54
CA LYS A 17 -24.43 -3.00 -0.67
C LYS A 17 -23.29 -3.92 -0.27
N ASP A 18 -23.05 -4.97 -1.04
CA ASP A 18 -21.93 -5.86 -0.81
C ASP A 18 -20.62 -5.20 -1.30
N LEU A 19 -19.51 -5.33 -0.58
CA LEU A 19 -18.26 -4.68 -0.96
C LEU A 19 -17.54 -5.35 -2.15
N ASN A 20 -17.72 -6.67 -2.31
CA ASN A 20 -16.98 -7.46 -3.30
C ASN A 20 -17.73 -7.58 -4.63
N SER A 21 -19.00 -7.20 -4.64
CA SER A 21 -19.85 -7.18 -5.83
C SER A 21 -19.49 -6.01 -6.74
N SER A 22 -19.65 -6.21 -8.05
CA SER A 22 -19.47 -5.15 -9.04
C SER A 22 -20.75 -4.32 -9.19
N TYR A 23 -20.58 -3.01 -9.27
CA TYR A 23 -21.67 -2.05 -9.46
C TYR A 23 -21.38 -1.15 -10.65
N LEU A 24 -22.41 -0.81 -11.42
CA LEU A 24 -22.28 0.12 -12.54
C LEU A 24 -22.64 1.53 -12.05
N TRP A 25 -21.72 2.47 -12.20
CA TRP A 25 -21.91 3.88 -11.85
C TRP A 25 -21.28 4.77 -12.92
N LEU A 26 -22.09 5.62 -13.56
CA LEU A 26 -21.66 6.50 -14.67
C LEU A 26 -20.82 5.76 -15.74
N ASP A 27 -21.33 4.62 -16.21
CA ASP A 27 -20.69 3.73 -17.19
C ASP A 27 -19.34 3.13 -16.75
N LYS A 28 -19.02 3.21 -15.46
CA LYS A 28 -17.83 2.59 -14.87
C LYS A 28 -18.24 1.49 -13.91
N THR A 29 -17.57 0.36 -14.03
CA THR A 29 -17.71 -0.73 -13.06
C THR A 29 -16.86 -0.43 -11.84
N GLU A 30 -17.49 -0.43 -10.67
CA GLU A 30 -16.88 -0.15 -9.38
C GLU A 30 -17.03 -1.36 -8.46
N ILE A 31 -15.94 -1.75 -7.81
CA ILE A 31 -15.93 -2.74 -6.73
C ILE A 31 -15.44 -2.01 -5.49
N TYR A 32 -16.27 -1.90 -4.45
CA TYR A 32 -15.97 -1.04 -3.31
C TYR A 32 -14.78 -1.54 -2.48
N ALA A 33 -14.54 -2.85 -2.44
CA ALA A 33 -13.34 -3.42 -1.84
C ALA A 33 -12.06 -2.94 -2.55
N ASP A 34 -12.06 -2.95 -3.89
CA ASP A 34 -10.92 -2.47 -4.69
C ASP A 34 -10.73 -0.96 -4.54
N MET A 35 -11.81 -0.20 -4.46
CA MET A 35 -11.77 1.24 -4.21
C MET A 35 -11.17 1.58 -2.83
N MET A 36 -11.45 0.77 -1.80
CA MET A 36 -10.86 0.93 -0.46
C MET A 36 -9.35 0.67 -0.48
N LEU A 37 -8.92 -0.34 -1.23
CA LEU A 37 -7.49 -0.62 -1.45
C LEU A 37 -6.84 0.51 -2.25
N GLU A 38 -7.44 0.93 -3.37
CA GLU A 38 -6.93 2.02 -4.21
C GLU A 38 -6.82 3.32 -3.40
N CYS A 39 -7.82 3.67 -2.59
CA CYS A 39 -7.84 4.95 -1.88
C CYS A 39 -6.99 4.95 -0.61
N PHE A 40 -7.17 3.95 0.25
CA PHE A 40 -6.64 3.93 1.62
C PHE A 40 -5.58 2.85 1.86
N ASN A 41 -5.29 2.01 0.87
CA ASN A 41 -4.42 0.85 1.00
C ASN A 41 -4.89 -0.14 2.10
N ILE A 42 -6.21 -0.29 2.24
CA ILE A 42 -6.83 -1.17 3.25
C ILE A 42 -7.42 -2.40 2.56
N VAL A 43 -7.03 -3.59 3.06
CA VAL A 43 -7.64 -4.87 2.70
C VAL A 43 -8.57 -5.31 3.83
N LEU A 44 -9.83 -5.57 3.51
CA LEU A 44 -10.82 -6.01 4.49
C LEU A 44 -10.75 -7.51 4.71
N SER A 45 -10.87 -7.95 5.95
CA SER A 45 -10.80 -9.38 6.29
C SER A 45 -11.94 -10.16 5.64
N PRO A 46 -11.64 -11.19 4.82
CA PRO A 46 -12.64 -12.06 4.23
C PRO A 46 -13.09 -13.05 5.30
N SER A 47 -14.24 -12.79 5.93
CA SER A 47 -14.79 -13.68 6.93
C SER A 47 -16.29 -13.81 6.73
N ALA A 48 -16.79 -15.02 6.64
CA ALA A 48 -18.22 -15.30 6.52
C ALA A 48 -19.03 -14.81 7.75
N HIS A 49 -18.36 -14.55 8.87
CA HIS A 49 -18.98 -14.12 10.13
C HIS A 49 -19.06 -12.60 10.31
N ILE A 50 -18.41 -11.80 9.45
CA ILE A 50 -18.41 -10.34 9.53
C ILE A 50 -19.11 -9.78 8.29
N SER A 51 -19.92 -8.74 8.47
CA SER A 51 -20.71 -8.14 7.38
C SER A 51 -19.82 -7.66 6.25
N SER A 52 -20.11 -8.06 5.01
CA SER A 52 -19.49 -7.49 3.80
C SER A 52 -20.28 -6.29 3.29
N GLY A 53 -20.98 -5.57 4.16
CA GLY A 53 -21.89 -4.48 3.79
C GLY A 53 -21.26 -3.09 3.85
N ILE A 54 -21.58 -2.22 2.89
CA ILE A 54 -21.29 -0.78 2.91
C ILE A 54 -22.58 0.04 2.72
N CYS A 55 -22.74 1.12 3.50
CA CYS A 55 -23.87 2.05 3.36
C CYS A 55 -23.63 3.13 2.30
N ASP A 56 -24.70 3.73 1.79
CA ASP A 56 -24.64 4.72 0.72
C ASP A 56 -23.85 5.99 1.10
N THR A 57 -23.86 6.37 2.39
CA THR A 57 -23.04 7.47 2.89
C THR A 57 -21.56 7.17 2.73
N CYS A 58 -21.12 5.97 3.16
CA CYS A 58 -19.73 5.56 3.04
C CYS A 58 -19.32 5.33 1.58
N VAL A 59 -20.21 4.83 0.72
CA VAL A 59 -19.97 4.75 -0.73
C VAL A 59 -19.73 6.13 -1.33
N SER A 60 -20.58 7.11 -0.99
CA SER A 60 -20.44 8.50 -1.47
C SER A 60 -19.12 9.12 -1.01
N THR A 61 -18.75 8.93 0.26
CA THR A 61 -17.45 9.38 0.79
C THR A 61 -16.29 8.68 0.09
N LEU A 62 -16.36 7.36 -0.13
CA LEU A 62 -15.29 6.61 -0.81
C LEU A 62 -15.06 7.12 -2.24
N ARG A 63 -16.13 7.39 -2.99
CA ARG A 63 -16.04 8.01 -4.32
C ARG A 63 -15.40 9.40 -4.26
N ALA A 64 -15.82 10.24 -3.31
CA ALA A 64 -15.27 11.57 -3.13
C ALA A 64 -13.77 11.52 -2.79
N SER A 65 -13.36 10.60 -1.90
CA SER A 65 -11.96 10.40 -1.52
C SER A 65 -11.11 9.92 -2.69
N LEU A 66 -11.62 9.02 -3.54
CA LEU A 66 -10.91 8.59 -4.75
C LEU A 66 -10.77 9.71 -5.78
N ALA A 67 -11.83 10.50 -5.99
CA ALA A 67 -11.77 11.67 -6.86
C ALA A 67 -10.74 12.69 -6.34
N PHE A 68 -10.73 12.94 -5.03
CA PHE A 68 -9.74 13.80 -4.38
C PHE A 68 -8.32 13.27 -4.55
N LYS A 69 -8.09 11.98 -4.31
CA LYS A 69 -6.77 11.33 -4.54
C LYS A 69 -6.29 11.53 -5.97
N ARG A 70 -7.15 11.30 -6.97
CA ARG A 70 -6.80 11.47 -8.39
C ARG A 70 -6.47 12.92 -8.73
N MET A 71 -7.24 13.86 -8.20
CA MET A 71 -6.98 15.29 -8.37
C MET A 71 -5.61 15.68 -7.80
N VAL A 72 -5.27 15.23 -6.58
CA VAL A 72 -3.96 15.51 -5.96
C VAL A 72 -2.82 14.94 -6.79
N LEU A 73 -2.95 13.70 -7.28
CA LEU A 73 -1.93 13.08 -8.13
C LEU A 73 -1.73 13.82 -9.46
N GLN A 74 -2.83 14.29 -10.06
CA GLN A 74 -2.78 15.07 -11.30
C GLN A 74 -2.13 16.45 -11.07
N SER A 75 -2.50 17.14 -9.99
CA SER A 75 -1.91 18.44 -9.68
C SER A 75 -0.42 18.33 -9.37
N GLU A 76 -0.01 17.28 -8.64
CA GLU A 76 1.40 17.04 -8.33
C GLU A 76 2.20 16.81 -9.61
N GLN A 77 1.70 15.95 -10.51
CA GLN A 77 2.35 15.71 -11.79
C GLN A 77 2.51 17.00 -12.62
N GLU A 78 1.48 17.85 -12.64
CA GLU A 78 1.52 19.11 -13.37
C GLU A 78 2.48 20.13 -12.74
N LEU A 79 2.54 20.18 -11.41
CA LEU A 79 3.49 21.03 -10.68
C LEU A 79 4.94 20.60 -10.93
N ILE A 80 5.23 19.30 -10.92
CA ILE A 80 6.55 18.75 -11.23
C ILE A 80 6.97 19.14 -12.66
N THR A 81 6.07 18.97 -13.65
CA THR A 81 6.36 19.36 -15.03
C THR A 81 6.67 20.85 -15.14
N ARG A 82 5.89 21.72 -14.49
CA ARG A 82 6.15 23.17 -14.47
C ARG A 82 7.49 23.51 -13.80
N ALA A 83 7.88 22.81 -12.74
CA ALA A 83 9.16 23.03 -12.07
C ALA A 83 10.34 22.69 -12.99
N GLN A 84 10.26 21.57 -13.72
CA GLN A 84 11.28 21.18 -14.70
C GLN A 84 11.43 22.19 -15.83
N ASP A 85 10.33 22.77 -16.32
CA ASP A 85 10.36 23.82 -17.35
C ASP A 85 11.03 25.12 -16.87
N LEU A 86 11.05 25.38 -15.56
CA LEU A 86 11.76 26.51 -14.97
C LEU A 86 13.27 26.23 -14.85
N ASP A 87 13.67 25.01 -14.49
CA ASP A 87 15.08 24.61 -14.40
C ASP A 87 15.77 24.53 -15.78
N ILE A 88 15.02 24.33 -16.86
CA ILE A 88 15.55 24.25 -18.24
C ILE A 88 15.73 25.65 -18.88
N LYS A 89 15.27 26.75 -18.26
CA LYS A 89 15.50 28.10 -18.80
C LYS A 89 16.98 28.51 -18.64
N PRO A 90 17.74 28.71 -19.74
CA PRO A 90 19.15 29.05 -19.64
C PRO A 90 19.35 30.47 -19.10
N LYS A 91 20.04 30.55 -17.97
CA LYS A 91 20.93 31.62 -17.47
C LYS A 91 20.70 33.01 -18.09
N VAL A 92 19.77 33.78 -17.52
CA VAL A 92 19.83 35.25 -17.61
C VAL A 92 21.12 35.68 -16.90
N LYS A 93 21.98 36.39 -17.63
CA LYS A 93 23.26 36.92 -17.14
C LYS A 93 22.97 38.06 -16.16
N VAL A 94 22.82 37.71 -14.88
CA VAL A 94 22.78 38.70 -13.79
C VAL A 94 24.23 39.09 -13.49
N GLU A 95 24.59 40.33 -13.76
CA GLU A 95 25.84 40.91 -13.26
C GLU A 95 25.70 41.11 -11.75
N LEU A 96 26.39 40.27 -10.97
CA LEU A 96 26.51 40.46 -9.52
C LEU A 96 27.51 41.59 -9.27
N THR A 97 27.03 42.74 -8.78
CA THR A 97 27.83 43.62 -7.93
C THR A 97 28.03 42.92 -6.59
N GLU A 98 29.27 42.60 -6.25
CA GLU A 98 29.67 42.03 -4.97
C GLU A 98 29.31 42.99 -3.83
N ASN A 99 28.45 42.57 -2.91
CA ASN A 99 28.46 43.11 -1.56
C ASN A 99 28.23 41.99 -0.54
N SER A 100 29.22 41.85 0.34
CA SER A 100 29.34 40.90 1.43
C SER A 100 28.22 41.00 2.47
N GLY A 101 27.89 39.88 3.11
CA GLY A 101 27.06 39.83 4.33
C GLY A 101 26.60 38.40 4.63
N GLY A 102 27.22 37.75 5.63
CA GLY A 102 27.06 36.33 5.95
C GLY A 102 25.67 35.92 6.41
N ASP A 103 25.33 34.66 6.11
CA ASP A 103 24.15 33.98 6.63
C ASP A 103 24.62 32.81 7.50
N ASP A 104 24.31 32.93 8.78
CA ASP A 104 24.74 32.10 9.90
C ASP A 104 23.80 30.89 9.95
N SER A 105 24.23 29.75 9.39
CA SER A 105 23.40 28.54 9.37
C SER A 105 23.31 27.94 10.78
N ASP A 106 22.14 28.07 11.37
CA ASP A 106 21.66 27.55 12.64
C ASP A 106 21.59 26.01 12.67
N ASP A 107 22.73 25.37 12.96
CA ASP A 107 22.89 23.92 13.07
C ASP A 107 22.51 23.35 14.47
N TYR A 108 21.40 23.81 15.05
CA TYR A 108 21.02 23.55 16.45
C TYR A 108 19.92 22.49 16.68
N PHE A 109 19.89 21.37 15.94
CA PHE A 109 18.88 20.34 16.25
C PHE A 109 19.24 18.87 15.95
N LEU A 110 20.36 18.35 16.46
CA LEU A 110 20.60 16.89 16.48
C LEU A 110 21.27 16.35 17.76
N ALA A 111 21.31 17.10 18.87
CA ALA A 111 21.93 16.62 20.11
C ALA A 111 21.11 15.55 20.86
N ASP A 112 19.80 15.44 20.61
CA ASP A 112 18.90 14.57 21.41
C ASP A 112 18.71 13.15 20.82
N ALA A 113 19.25 12.88 19.62
CA ALA A 113 19.21 11.56 18.98
C ALA A 113 20.31 10.60 19.51
N ALA A 114 21.26 11.10 20.30
CA ALA A 114 22.37 10.33 20.87
C ALA A 114 22.05 9.76 22.26
N ARG A 115 20.77 9.56 22.61
CA ARG A 115 20.43 8.80 23.82
C ARG A 115 20.76 7.33 23.58
N ASP A 116 21.79 6.88 24.30
CA ASP A 116 22.29 5.51 24.38
C ASP A 116 21.16 4.47 24.32
N PHE A 117 20.97 3.86 23.15
CA PHE A 117 20.34 2.55 23.09
C PHE A 117 21.37 1.54 23.61
N PRO A 118 21.09 0.76 24.66
CA PRO A 118 21.98 -0.32 25.06
C PRO A 118 22.20 -1.26 23.87
N GLU A 119 23.45 -1.47 23.49
CA GLU A 119 23.85 -2.46 22.48
C GLU A 119 23.38 -3.86 22.92
N GLU A 120 22.22 -4.29 22.43
CA GLU A 120 21.78 -5.66 22.59
C GLU A 120 22.56 -6.53 21.59
N LYS A 121 23.57 -7.24 22.10
CA LYS A 121 24.40 -8.17 21.33
C LYS A 121 23.54 -9.32 20.80
N ILE A 122 23.07 -9.19 19.56
CA ILE A 122 22.46 -10.29 18.82
C ILE A 122 23.56 -11.34 18.58
N LYS A 123 23.50 -12.43 19.36
CA LYS A 123 24.29 -13.64 19.10
C LYS A 123 23.77 -14.29 17.83
N VAL A 124 24.51 -14.13 16.74
CA VAL A 124 24.29 -14.86 15.50
C VAL A 124 24.83 -16.28 15.70
N GLU A 125 23.95 -17.22 16.05
CA GLU A 125 24.28 -18.65 15.96
C GLU A 125 24.15 -19.10 14.50
N ALA A 126 25.29 -19.21 13.83
CA ALA A 126 25.41 -19.87 12.54
C ALA A 126 25.11 -21.38 12.71
N LYS A 127 24.02 -21.86 12.12
CA LYS A 127 23.82 -23.30 11.90
C LYS A 127 24.32 -23.67 10.50
N GLU A 128 25.44 -24.38 10.48
CA GLU A 128 26.03 -25.00 9.30
C GLU A 128 25.08 -26.01 8.60
N PRO A 129 25.16 -26.15 7.26
CA PRO A 129 24.43 -27.15 6.51
C PRO A 129 25.09 -28.53 6.63
N ALA A 130 24.49 -29.43 7.41
CA ALA A 130 24.93 -30.81 7.53
C ALA A 130 24.57 -31.65 6.29
N LYS A 131 25.59 -32.01 5.50
CA LYS A 131 25.54 -33.12 4.52
C LYS A 131 25.56 -34.47 5.25
N LYS A 132 24.65 -35.40 4.91
CA LYS A 132 24.91 -36.85 5.01
C LYS A 132 24.44 -37.59 3.77
N LYS A 133 25.38 -38.36 3.19
CA LYS A 133 25.25 -39.28 2.06
C LYS A 133 24.66 -40.61 2.53
N GLN A 134 23.86 -41.29 1.69
CA GLN A 134 24.12 -42.64 1.11
C GLN A 134 22.81 -43.38 0.70
N ALA A 135 22.83 -43.96 -0.51
CA ALA A 135 21.87 -44.94 -1.07
C ALA A 135 22.24 -46.38 -0.59
N PRO A 136 21.46 -47.50 -0.79
CA PRO A 136 20.97 -47.96 -2.11
C PRO A 136 19.65 -48.81 -2.19
N LYS A 137 19.15 -48.88 -3.44
CA LYS A 137 18.27 -49.85 -4.15
C LYS A 137 17.68 -51.07 -3.42
N ARG A 138 16.37 -51.32 -3.64
CA ARG A 138 15.86 -52.65 -4.02
C ARG A 138 14.60 -52.62 -4.89
N SER A 139 14.63 -53.47 -5.90
CA SER A 139 13.69 -53.75 -6.97
C SER A 139 12.37 -54.39 -6.54
N LYS A 140 11.30 -54.19 -7.32
CA LYS A 140 10.41 -55.28 -7.80
C LYS A 140 9.50 -54.81 -8.94
N LYS A 141 9.55 -55.58 -10.04
CA LYS A 141 8.58 -55.64 -11.14
C LYS A 141 7.32 -56.37 -10.68
N ASN A 142 6.16 -56.05 -11.29
CA ASN A 142 5.09 -56.95 -11.77
C ASN A 142 3.96 -56.03 -12.29
N ALA A 143 3.55 -56.00 -13.57
CA ALA A 143 2.89 -57.02 -14.40
C ALA A 143 1.48 -57.40 -13.93
N VAL A 144 0.49 -57.17 -14.82
CA VAL A 144 -0.86 -57.80 -15.03
C VAL A 144 -1.85 -56.68 -15.41
N LYS A 145 -2.16 -56.43 -16.70
CA LYS A 145 -3.07 -57.09 -17.66
C LYS A 145 -4.58 -57.00 -17.36
N LYS A 146 -5.27 -56.36 -18.33
CA LYS A 146 -6.61 -56.60 -18.92
C LYS A 146 -7.89 -56.48 -18.06
N ALA A 147 -8.81 -55.65 -18.56
CA ALA A 147 -10.15 -56.02 -19.04
C ALA A 147 -10.59 -54.86 -19.98
N GLY A 148 -11.23 -55.05 -21.12
CA GLY A 148 -12.24 -56.03 -21.50
C GLY A 148 -13.33 -55.22 -22.19
#